data_AF-J9EHV9-F1
#
_entry.id   AF-J9EHV9-F1
#
_cell.length_a   1.000
_cell.length_b   1.000
_cell.length_c   1.000
_cell.angle_alpha   90.00
_cell.angle_beta   90.00
_cell.angle_gamma   90.00
#
_symmetry.space_group_name_H-M   'P 1'
#
loop_
_entity.id
_entity.type
_entity.pdbx_description
1 polymer ?
#
loop_
_entity_poly.entity_id
_entity_poly.type
_entity_poly.pdbx_seq_one_letter_code
_entity_poly.pdbx_strand_id
1 'polypeptide(L)'
;MGPGMEAWTGLYGAVKRCEKGLMLNVDVSTKVFYKIDIWLIDFYLDVLNEFVGRRRPYDIDAVSETFALSANQRQQLRDAMK
;
A
#
# COMPACT_ATOMS: atom_id res chain seq x y z
N MET A 1 0.96 -7.44 -4.84
CA MET A 1 0.96 -6.30 -3.89
C MET A 1 -0.48 -5.88 -3.72
N GLY A 2 -0.94 -5.58 -2.50
CA GLY A 2 -2.30 -5.07 -2.29
C GLY A 2 -2.46 -3.62 -2.76
N PRO A 3 -3.67 -3.17 -3.11
CA PRO A 3 -4.03 -1.76 -3.24
C PRO A 3 -3.46 -0.87 -2.12
N GLY A 4 -3.06 0.36 -2.49
CA GLY A 4 -2.38 1.28 -1.57
C GLY A 4 -0.94 0.90 -1.17
N MET A 5 -0.38 -0.22 -1.64
CA MET A 5 0.99 -0.63 -1.34
C MET A 5 1.92 -0.53 -2.56
N GLU A 6 3.21 -0.38 -2.32
CA GLU A 6 4.26 -0.37 -3.32
C GLU A 6 5.54 -1.07 -2.86
N ALA A 7 6.32 -1.54 -3.83
CA ALA A 7 7.58 -2.23 -3.59
C ALA A 7 8.73 -1.22 -3.62
N TRP A 8 9.52 -1.14 -2.57
CA TRP A 8 10.75 -0.36 -2.56
C TRP A 8 11.94 -1.31 -2.48
N THR A 9 12.86 -1.14 -3.42
CA THR A 9 14.14 -1.85 -3.43
C THR A 9 15.19 -0.94 -2.79
N GLY A 10 15.86 -1.46 -1.78
CA GLY A 10 16.85 -0.74 -1.00
C GLY A 10 18.13 -1.55 -0.82
N LEU A 11 19.13 -0.89 -0.26
CA LEU A 11 20.43 -1.45 0.02
C LEU A 11 20.62 -1.59 1.54
N TYR A 12 20.86 -2.79 2.01
CA TYR A 12 21.40 -3.02 3.34
C TYR A 12 22.93 -2.85 3.29
N GLY A 13 23.50 -2.18 4.30
CA GLY A 13 24.95 -2.00 4.41
C GLY A 13 25.40 -2.04 5.86
N ALA A 14 26.45 -2.82 6.15
CA ALA A 14 27.10 -2.86 7.45
C ALA A 14 28.60 -3.08 7.33
N VAL A 15 29.39 -2.36 8.13
CA VAL A 15 30.83 -2.61 8.24
C VAL A 15 31.06 -3.71 9.26
N LYS A 16 31.83 -4.74 8.88
CA LYS A 16 32.18 -5.87 9.74
C LYS A 16 33.70 -5.98 9.84
N ARG A 17 34.19 -6.21 11.06
CA ARG A 17 35.59 -6.60 11.27
C ARG A 17 35.72 -8.11 11.10
N CYS A 18 36.68 -8.54 10.28
CA CYS A 18 37.07 -9.94 10.15
C CYS A 18 38.61 -10.06 10.14
N GLU A 19 39.12 -11.29 10.02
CA GLU A 19 40.56 -11.57 9.99
C GLU A 19 41.31 -10.84 8.87
N LYS A 20 40.63 -10.56 7.75
CA LYS A 20 41.20 -9.84 6.60
C LYS A 20 41.14 -8.31 6.73
N GLY A 21 40.59 -7.78 7.82
CA GLY A 21 40.41 -6.35 8.06
C GLY A 21 38.94 -5.92 8.13
N LEU A 22 38.66 -4.68 7.75
CA LEU A 22 37.31 -4.15 7.68
C LEU A 22 36.69 -4.49 6.33
N MET A 23 35.50 -5.10 6.36
CA MET A 23 34.74 -5.49 5.18
C MET A 23 33.41 -4.76 5.17
N LEU A 24 32.98 -4.32 3.99
CA LEU A 24 31.64 -3.81 3.78
C LEU A 24 30.73 -4.98 3.36
N ASN A 25 29.76 -5.32 4.22
CA ASN A 25 28.73 -6.29 3.93
C ASN A 25 27.50 -5.59 3.35
N VAL A 26 27.18 -5.88 2.10
CA VAL A 26 26.07 -5.25 1.37
C VAL A 26 25.11 -6.32 0.88
N ASP A 27 23.81 -6.03 0.96
CA ASP A 27 22.77 -6.87 0.37
C ASP A 27 21.67 -6.02 -0.26
N VAL A 28 21.11 -6.50 -1.37
CA VAL A 28 19.97 -5.85 -2.05
C VAL A 28 18.70 -6.53 -1.56
N SER A 29 17.76 -5.74 -1.04
CA SER A 29 16.50 -6.27 -0.56
C SER A 29 15.32 -5.44 -1.05
N THR A 30 14.19 -6.11 -1.27
CA THR A 30 12.93 -5.46 -1.63
C THR A 30 11.94 -5.66 -0.49
N LYS A 31 11.27 -4.59 -0.09
CA LYS A 31 10.23 -4.62 0.94
C LYS A 31 8.98 -3.88 0.46
N VAL A 32 7.84 -4.26 1.01
CA VAL A 32 6.56 -3.62 0.73
C VAL A 32 6.32 -2.49 1.72
N PHE A 33 5.93 -1.33 1.21
CA PHE A 33 5.53 -0.14 1.96
C PHE A 33 4.14 0.31 1.51
N TYR A 34 3.49 1.17 2.30
CA TYR A 34 2.33 1.92 1.84
C TYR A 34 2.78 3.07 0.94
N LYS A 35 2.01 3.36 -0.11
CA LYS A 35 2.26 4.49 -1.00
C LYS A 35 2.27 5.79 -0.19
N ILE A 36 3.32 6.59 -0.34
CA ILE A 36 3.48 7.85 0.40
C ILE A 36 2.91 9.03 -0.39
N ASP A 37 3.00 8.97 -1.72
CA ASP A 37 2.44 9.98 -2.62
C ASP A 37 1.05 9.56 -3.12
N ILE A 38 0.11 9.52 -2.18
CA ILE A 38 -1.30 9.20 -2.46
C ILE A 38 -2.20 10.01 -1.52
N TRP A 39 -3.34 10.49 -2.03
CA TRP A 39 -4.35 11.10 -1.17
C TRP A 39 -4.93 10.06 -0.22
N LEU A 40 -5.14 10.45 1.04
CA LEU A 40 -5.67 9.54 2.07
C LEU A 40 -6.98 8.87 1.64
N ILE A 41 -7.86 9.60 0.94
CA ILE A 41 -9.10 9.02 0.42
C ILE A 41 -8.86 7.96 -0.66
N ASP A 42 -7.92 8.20 -1.57
CA ASP A 42 -7.60 7.25 -2.64
C ASP A 42 -7.00 5.98 -2.02
N PHE A 43 -6.15 6.13 -1.01
CA PHE A 43 -5.64 5.01 -0.23
C PHE A 43 -6.76 4.22 0.45
N TYR A 44 -7.70 4.90 1.10
CA TYR A 44 -8.83 4.27 1.78
C TYR A 44 -9.72 3.49 0.80
N LEU A 45 -10.02 4.09 -0.36
CA LEU A 45 -10.78 3.44 -1.42
C LEU A 45 -10.03 2.24 -2.02
N ASP A 46 -8.73 2.36 -2.26
CA ASP A 46 -7.87 1.27 -2.72
C ASP A 46 -7.98 0.06 -1.76
N VAL A 47 -7.77 0.30 -0.47
CA VAL A 47 -7.83 -0.74 0.57
C VAL A 47 -9.23 -1.34 0.68
N LEU A 48 -10.29 -0.54 0.75
CA LEU A 48 -11.66 -1.05 0.84
C LEU A 48 -12.04 -1.90 -0.37
N ASN A 49 -11.69 -1.47 -1.58
CA ASN A 49 -11.99 -2.20 -2.81
C ASN A 49 -11.21 -3.54 -2.90
N GLU A 50 -9.99 -3.61 -2.35
CA GLU A 50 -9.25 -4.88 -2.21
C GLU A 50 -10.09 -5.93 -1.47
N PHE A 51 -10.73 -5.53 -0.37
CA PHE A 51 -11.52 -6.43 0.47
C PHE A 51 -12.84 -6.83 -0.19
N VAL A 52 -13.46 -5.95 -0.98
CA VAL A 52 -14.68 -6.29 -1.74
C VAL A 52 -14.41 -7.37 -2.78
N GLY A 53 -13.31 -7.27 -3.53
CA GLY A 53 -12.93 -8.27 -4.55
C GLY A 53 -12.56 -9.66 -3.99
N ARG A 54 -12.30 -9.77 -2.68
CA ARG A 54 -11.99 -11.03 -1.99
C ARG A 54 -13.20 -11.66 -1.28
N ARG A 55 -14.37 -11.03 -1.28
CA ARG A 55 -15.59 -11.59 -0.65
C ARG A 55 -16.08 -12.81 -1.42
N ARG A 56 -16.39 -13.90 -0.70
CA ARG A 56 -17.01 -15.10 -1.30
C ARG A 56 -18.49 -14.79 -1.60
N PRO A 57 -19.06 -15.38 -2.67
CA PRO A 57 -20.40 -15.05 -3.18
C PRO A 57 -21.60 -15.41 -2.28
N TYR A 58 -21.40 -15.85 -1.02
CA TYR A 58 -22.46 -16.37 -0.16
C TYR A 58 -22.79 -15.53 1.09
N ASP A 59 -22.16 -14.37 1.29
CA ASP A 59 -22.59 -13.42 2.34
C ASP A 59 -23.61 -12.43 1.75
N ILE A 60 -24.88 -12.85 1.71
CA ILE A 60 -25.97 -12.12 1.03
C ILE A 60 -26.65 -11.08 1.95
N ASP A 61 -26.37 -11.04 3.26
CA ASP A 61 -27.16 -10.22 4.21
C ASP A 61 -26.40 -9.17 5.04
N ALA A 62 -25.12 -8.90 4.78
CA ALA A 62 -24.34 -7.94 5.58
C ALA A 62 -23.79 -6.75 4.77
N VAL A 63 -24.70 -5.78 4.58
CA VAL A 63 -24.43 -4.34 4.43
C VAL A 63 -23.90 -3.88 3.05
N SER A 64 -24.86 -3.41 2.26
CA SER A 64 -24.79 -2.24 1.36
C SER A 64 -23.79 -2.30 0.20
N GLU A 65 -24.34 -2.46 -1.00
CA GLU A 65 -23.70 -2.39 -2.32
C GLU A 65 -23.00 -1.06 -2.67
N THR A 66 -22.59 -0.19 -1.73
CA THR A 66 -22.19 1.18 -2.09
C THR A 66 -21.11 1.81 -1.20
N PHE A 67 -20.03 1.09 -0.92
CA PHE A 67 -18.84 1.72 -0.31
C PHE A 67 -17.92 2.40 -1.34
N ALA A 68 -18.06 2.09 -2.63
CA ALA A 68 -17.32 2.76 -3.69
C ALA A 68 -17.99 4.10 -3.99
N LEU A 69 -17.46 5.19 -3.43
CA LEU A 69 -17.81 6.55 -3.86
C LEU A 69 -17.80 6.61 -5.40
N SER A 70 -18.88 7.12 -5.99
CA SER A 70 -18.93 7.38 -7.43
C SER A 70 -17.81 8.35 -7.84
N ALA A 71 -17.42 8.35 -9.12
CA ALA A 71 -16.38 9.26 -9.61
C ALA A 71 -16.66 10.73 -9.24
N ASN A 72 -17.94 11.14 -9.24
CA ASN A 72 -18.36 12.48 -8.85
C ASN A 72 -18.17 12.74 -7.35
N GLN A 73 -18.54 11.80 -6.48
CA GLN A 73 -18.34 11.93 -5.04
C GLN A 73 -16.85 11.94 -4.66
N ARG A 74 -16.02 11.18 -5.38
CA ARG A 74 -14.54 11.23 -5.22
C ARG A 74 -14.01 12.60 -5.57
N GLN A 75 -14.49 13.21 -6.66
CA GLN A 75 -14.06 14.53 -7.09
C GLN A 75 -14.49 15.62 -6.10
N GLN A 76 -15.74 15.59 -5.64
CA GLN A 76 -16.24 16.52 -4.62
C GLN A 76 -15.44 16.45 -3.32
N LEU A 77 -15.09 15.24 -2.87
CA LEU A 77 -14.26 15.08 -1.68
C LEU A 77 -12.83 15.60 -1.90
N ARG A 78 -12.23 15.32 -3.06
CA ARG A 78 -10.90 15.85 -3.43
C ARG A 78 -10.88 17.37 -3.40
N ASP A 79 -11.93 18.02 -3.89
CA ASP A 79 -12.03 19.47 -3.90
C ASP A 79 -12.30 20.05 -2.50
N ALA A 80 -12.94 19.30 -1.59
CA ALA A 80 -13.11 19.70 -0.19
C ALA A 80 -11.85 19.51 0.69
N MET A 81 -10.87 18.71 0.24
CA MET A 81 -9.63 18.42 0.96
C MET A 81 -8.44 19.29 0.51
N LYS A 82 -8.63 20.18 -0.47
CA LYS A 82 -7.67 21.21 -0.89
C LYS A 82 -7.85 22.48 -0.07
#